data_AF-A0A2H3D026-F1
#
_entry.id   AF-A0A2H3D026-F1
#
_cell.length_a   1.000
_cell.length_b   1.000
_cell.length_c   1.000
_cell.angle_alpha   90.00
_cell.angle_beta   90.00
_cell.angle_gamma   90.00
#
_symmetry.space_group_name_H-M   'P 1'
#
loop_
_entity.id
_entity.type
_entity.pdbx_description
1 polymer ?
#
loop_
_entity_poly.entity_id
_entity_poly.type
_entity_poly.pdbx_seq_one_letter_code
_entity_poly.pdbx_strand_id
1 'polypeptide(L)'
;MSINPNEDTEFNDALRKHGIIPPREPTPPSPSPPPSPTLEEMLEDYTPSELKELSEDAPDDETERLIAAHRRQRIALERNAEKKARFGRVYPIGRDDYTREVTDASKINEEEDDDEKGTGVICFLYKDGIPRSERTFEHIRALAARYPRTKFVSIVGDKCIPNLPDSRIPMLIIYRKGEIRNQVIAWGSDRERRSEGAYLRL
;
A
#
# COMPACT_ATOMS: atom_id res chain seq x y z
N MET A 1 8.99 43.76 44.20
CA MET A 1 9.17 42.57 43.34
C MET A 1 8.20 41.51 43.85
N SER A 2 7.24 41.09 43.04
CA SER A 2 6.27 40.06 43.42
C SER A 2 6.96 38.70 43.36
N ILE A 3 7.02 37.99 44.49
CA ILE A 3 7.65 36.66 44.59
C ILE A 3 6.75 35.66 43.86
N ASN A 4 7.31 34.93 42.89
CA ASN A 4 6.59 33.88 42.17
C ASN A 4 6.53 32.61 43.07
N PRO A 5 5.33 32.19 43.54
CA PRO A 5 5.21 31.06 44.47
C PRO A 5 5.60 29.70 43.90
N ASN A 6 5.73 29.62 42.56
CA ASN A 6 6.02 28.39 41.83
C ASN A 6 7.50 28.26 41.43
N GLU A 7 8.36 29.23 41.76
CA GLU A 7 9.79 29.10 41.51
C GLU A 7 10.44 28.12 42.50
N ASP A 8 11.35 27.27 42.00
CA ASP A 8 12.18 26.40 42.83
C ASP A 8 13.41 27.18 43.31
N THR A 9 13.22 27.87 44.42
CA THR A 9 14.31 28.53 45.14
C THR A 9 14.37 27.99 46.56
N GLU A 10 15.57 27.94 47.14
CA GLU A 10 15.76 27.53 48.54
C GLU A 10 14.91 28.38 49.50
N PHE A 11 14.63 29.62 49.12
CA PHE A 11 13.73 30.52 49.84
C PHE A 11 12.27 30.01 49.82
N ASN A 12 11.75 29.60 48.67
CA ASN A 12 10.39 29.09 48.55
C ASN A 12 10.19 27.75 49.27
N ASP A 13 11.22 26.89 49.31
CA ASP A 13 11.18 25.65 50.07
C ASP A 13 11.16 25.89 51.59
N ALA A 14 11.92 26.88 52.08
CA ALA A 14 11.84 27.31 53.46
C ALA A 14 10.42 27.83 53.80
N LEU A 15 9.79 28.58 52.90
CA LEU A 15 8.42 29.08 53.07
C LEU A 15 7.37 27.96 53.09
N ARG A 16 7.53 26.92 52.26
CA ARG A 16 6.68 25.71 52.29
C ARG A 16 6.83 24.96 53.62
N LYS A 17 8.07 24.81 54.11
CA LYS A 17 8.38 24.15 55.39
C LYS A 17 7.81 24.90 56.60
N HIS A 18 7.78 26.23 56.55
CA HIS A 18 7.17 27.08 57.58
C HIS A 18 5.66 27.25 57.42
N GLY A 19 5.02 26.61 56.43
CA GLY A 19 3.57 26.64 56.23
C GLY A 19 3.04 27.95 55.67
N ILE A 20 3.89 28.79 55.08
CA ILE A 20 3.54 30.09 54.51
C ILE A 20 3.03 29.93 53.07
N ILE A 21 3.53 28.94 52.32
CA ILE A 21 3.10 28.60 50.96
C ILE A 21 2.60 27.14 50.93
N PRO A 22 1.52 26.83 50.17
CA PRO A 22 1.02 25.46 50.05
C PRO A 22 2.07 24.45 49.56
N PRO A 23 1.97 23.16 49.96
CA PRO A 23 2.82 22.10 49.42
C PRO A 23 2.62 21.98 47.91
N ARG A 24 3.71 21.72 47.18
CA ARG A 24 3.67 21.55 45.73
C ARG A 24 2.99 20.24 45.36
N GLU A 25 2.16 20.24 44.33
CA GLU A 25 1.60 19.02 43.77
C GLU A 25 2.72 18.12 43.23
N PRO A 26 2.73 16.82 43.55
CA PRO A 26 3.74 15.89 43.04
C PRO A 26 3.61 15.79 41.52
N THR A 27 4.73 15.92 40.81
CA THR A 27 4.77 15.73 39.36
C THR A 27 4.27 14.31 39.04
N PRO A 28 3.34 14.13 38.09
CA PRO A 28 2.89 12.80 37.70
C PRO A 28 4.10 11.99 37.19
N PRO A 29 4.19 10.69 37.51
CA PRO A 29 5.27 9.85 37.03
C PRO A 29 5.27 9.85 35.50
N SER A 30 6.45 10.04 34.90
CA SER A 30 6.62 9.97 33.45
C SER A 30 6.15 8.59 32.95
N PRO A 31 5.39 8.51 31.85
CA PRO A 31 5.02 7.23 31.27
C PRO A 31 6.29 6.46 30.86
N SER A 32 6.28 5.14 31.06
CA SER A 32 7.38 4.27 30.66
C SER A 32 7.57 4.30 29.14
N PRO A 33 8.82 4.25 28.64
CA PRO A 33 9.08 4.14 27.20
C PRO A 33 8.50 2.83 26.64
N PRO A 34 8.14 2.80 25.35
CA PRO A 34 7.66 1.59 24.70
C PRO A 34 8.74 0.48 24.72
N PRO A 35 8.33 -0.80 24.66
CA PRO A 35 9.28 -1.90 24.56
C PRO A 35 10.10 -1.79 23.26
N SER A 36 11.35 -2.24 23.31
CA SER A 36 12.19 -2.36 22.12
C SER A 36 11.61 -3.43 21.18
N PRO A 37 11.69 -3.21 19.85
CA PRO A 37 11.19 -4.19 18.87
C PRO A 37 11.92 -5.53 19.00
N THR A 38 11.23 -6.61 18.61
CA THR A 38 11.83 -7.94 18.59
C THR A 38 12.81 -8.07 17.43
N LEU A 39 13.72 -9.04 17.51
CA LEU A 39 14.68 -9.32 16.43
C LEU A 39 13.96 -9.66 15.11
N GLU A 40 12.80 -10.32 15.18
CA GLU A 40 11.96 -10.66 14.03
C GLU A 40 11.36 -9.41 13.37
N GLU A 41 10.82 -8.47 14.16
CA GLU A 41 10.31 -7.19 13.66
C GLU A 41 11.41 -6.37 12.97
N MET A 42 12.63 -6.40 13.51
CA MET A 42 13.78 -5.74 12.89
C MET A 42 14.14 -6.36 11.54
N LEU A 43 13.96 -7.68 11.36
CA LEU A 43 14.33 -8.41 10.14
C LEU A 43 13.36 -8.19 8.98
N GLU A 44 12.13 -7.71 9.23
CA GLU A 44 11.08 -7.56 8.20
C GLU A 44 11.46 -6.60 7.06
N ASP A 45 12.24 -5.56 7.38
CA ASP A 45 12.64 -4.52 6.44
C ASP A 45 13.84 -4.90 5.56
N TYR A 46 14.58 -5.93 5.94
CA TYR A 46 15.82 -6.33 5.26
C TYR A 46 15.56 -7.20 4.03
N THR A 47 16.17 -6.85 2.91
CA THR A 47 16.15 -7.63 1.65
C THR A 47 16.77 -9.02 1.83
N PRO A 48 16.45 -9.99 0.95
CA PRO A 48 17.06 -11.32 1.00
C PRO A 48 18.58 -11.33 0.92
N SER A 49 19.19 -10.30 0.32
CA SER A 49 20.64 -10.14 0.26
C SER A 49 21.20 -9.61 1.57
N GLU A 50 20.61 -8.57 2.16
CA GLU A 50 21.07 -8.03 3.44
C GLU A 50 20.89 -9.05 4.58
N LEU A 51 19.81 -9.84 4.56
CA LEU A 51 19.63 -10.95 5.51
C LEU A 51 20.71 -12.02 5.39
N LYS A 52 21.31 -12.19 4.20
CA LYS A 52 22.43 -13.13 4.03
C LYS A 52 23.67 -12.61 4.74
N GLU A 53 24.02 -11.35 4.49
CA GLU A 53 25.17 -10.70 5.11
C GLU A 53 25.01 -10.70 6.64
N LEU A 54 23.82 -10.34 7.13
CA LEU A 54 23.53 -10.34 8.57
C LEU A 54 23.61 -11.73 9.21
N SER A 55 23.26 -12.80 8.47
CA SER A 55 23.44 -14.17 8.97
C SER A 55 24.91 -14.57 9.08
N GLU A 56 25.78 -14.08 8.20
CA GLU A 56 27.23 -14.39 8.22
C GLU A 56 27.95 -13.70 9.39
N ASP A 57 27.46 -12.53 9.83
CA ASP A 57 27.98 -11.76 10.97
C ASP A 57 27.25 -12.04 12.31
N ALA A 58 26.44 -13.11 12.37
CA ALA A 58 25.66 -13.44 13.56
C ALA A 58 26.57 -13.77 14.77
N PRO A 59 26.18 -13.35 16.00
CA PRO A 59 26.99 -13.56 17.20
C PRO A 59 27.10 -15.03 17.65
N ASP A 60 26.15 -15.88 17.23
CA ASP A 60 26.05 -17.28 17.61
C ASP A 60 25.21 -18.08 16.59
N ASP A 61 25.34 -19.41 16.65
CA ASP A 61 24.66 -20.37 15.76
C ASP A 61 23.12 -20.30 15.82
N GLU A 62 22.53 -19.92 16.96
CA GLU A 62 21.08 -19.82 17.10
C GLU A 62 20.54 -18.60 16.35
N THR A 63 21.21 -17.46 16.52
CA THR A 63 20.91 -16.21 15.80
C THR A 63 21.09 -16.38 14.29
N GLU A 64 22.18 -17.02 13.85
CA GLU A 64 22.42 -17.33 12.43
C GLU A 64 21.25 -18.12 11.82
N ARG A 65 20.81 -19.19 12.51
CA ARG A 65 19.71 -20.05 12.04
C ARG A 65 18.40 -19.29 11.91
N LEU A 66 18.10 -18.39 12.86
CA LEU A 66 16.88 -17.59 12.84
C LEU A 66 16.86 -16.63 11.64
N ILE A 67 17.95 -15.88 11.41
CA ILE A 67 18.07 -14.96 10.28
C ILE A 67 17.99 -15.73 8.94
N ALA A 68 18.68 -16.88 8.85
CA ALA A 68 18.66 -17.72 7.66
C ALA A 68 17.25 -18.30 7.39
N ALA A 69 16.50 -18.65 8.42
CA ALA A 69 15.11 -19.10 8.29
C ALA A 69 14.21 -17.97 7.76
N HIS A 70 14.34 -16.76 8.32
CA HIS A 70 13.59 -15.59 7.87
C HIS A 70 13.89 -15.26 6.39
N ARG A 71 15.16 -15.32 5.99
CA ARG A 71 15.58 -15.16 4.59
C ARG A 71 14.92 -16.19 3.66
N ARG A 72 14.91 -17.47 4.05
CA ARG A 72 14.26 -18.54 3.27
C ARG A 72 12.75 -18.28 3.13
N GLN A 73 12.11 -17.83 4.19
CA GLN A 73 10.70 -17.44 4.18
C GLN A 73 10.44 -16.30 3.18
N ARG A 74 11.22 -15.21 3.22
CA ARG A 74 11.07 -14.10 2.26
C ARG A 74 11.25 -14.54 0.81
N ILE A 75 12.29 -15.32 0.52
CA ILE A 75 12.53 -15.85 -0.84
C ILE A 75 11.36 -16.73 -1.30
N ALA A 76 10.79 -17.55 -0.41
CA ALA A 76 9.64 -18.39 -0.73
C ALA A 76 8.39 -17.54 -1.05
N LEU A 77 8.15 -16.48 -0.28
CA LEU A 77 7.06 -15.53 -0.50
C LEU A 77 7.22 -14.79 -1.84
N GLU A 78 8.42 -14.27 -2.13
CA GLU A 78 8.74 -13.61 -3.41
C GLU A 78 8.52 -14.55 -4.59
N ARG A 79 9.07 -15.77 -4.51
CA ARG A 79 8.89 -16.78 -5.56
C ARG A 79 7.42 -17.15 -5.75
N ASN A 80 6.62 -17.20 -4.68
CA ASN A 80 5.19 -17.43 -4.81
C ASN A 80 4.48 -16.23 -5.47
N ALA A 81 4.85 -15.00 -5.09
CA ALA A 81 4.33 -13.80 -5.73
C ALA A 81 4.65 -13.74 -7.23
N GLU A 82 5.86 -14.14 -7.64
CA GLU A 82 6.26 -14.26 -9.04
C GLU A 82 5.45 -15.31 -9.81
N LYS A 83 5.20 -16.48 -9.22
CA LYS A 83 4.32 -17.49 -9.84
C LYS A 83 2.91 -16.95 -10.09
N LYS A 84 2.43 -16.08 -9.19
CA LYS A 84 1.10 -15.45 -9.29
C LYS A 84 1.09 -14.25 -10.25
N ALA A 85 2.24 -13.74 -10.67
CA ALA A 85 2.40 -12.63 -11.60
C ALA A 85 2.08 -13.03 -13.06
N ARG A 86 0.80 -13.31 -13.35
CA ARG A 86 0.31 -13.77 -14.66
C ARG A 86 0.19 -12.65 -15.71
N PHE A 87 0.10 -11.41 -15.25
CA PHE A 87 -0.03 -10.21 -16.06
C PHE A 87 1.18 -9.30 -15.82
N GLY A 88 1.03 -7.99 -16.00
CA GLY A 88 2.16 -7.05 -15.92
C GLY A 88 2.10 -5.92 -16.95
N ARG A 89 1.09 -5.93 -17.83
CA ARG A 89 0.87 -4.91 -18.85
C ARG A 89 -0.62 -4.70 -19.12
N VAL A 90 -0.91 -3.68 -19.91
CA VAL A 90 -2.27 -3.37 -20.38
C VAL A 90 -2.52 -4.08 -21.71
N TYR A 91 -3.61 -4.82 -21.81
CA TYR A 91 -3.99 -5.57 -23.01
C TYR A 91 -5.11 -4.81 -23.76
N PRO A 92 -4.87 -4.33 -24.99
CA PRO A 92 -5.93 -3.73 -25.80
C PRO A 92 -6.89 -4.80 -26.29
N ILE A 93 -8.19 -4.55 -26.20
CA ILE A 93 -9.24 -5.49 -26.61
C ILE A 93 -10.31 -4.83 -27.49
N GLY A 94 -10.96 -5.63 -28.33
CA GLY A 94 -12.16 -5.23 -29.07
C GLY A 94 -13.45 -5.46 -28.28
N ARG A 95 -14.59 -5.04 -28.85
CA ARG A 95 -15.91 -5.27 -28.24
C ARG A 95 -16.26 -6.75 -28.14
N ASP A 96 -15.88 -7.53 -29.15
CA ASP A 96 -16.17 -8.96 -29.26
C ASP A 96 -15.42 -9.77 -28.21
N ASP A 97 -14.23 -9.29 -27.82
CA ASP A 97 -13.39 -9.91 -26.81
C ASP A 97 -13.81 -9.56 -25.37
N TYR A 98 -14.70 -8.57 -25.17
CA TYR A 98 -15.03 -8.04 -23.85
C TYR A 98 -15.45 -9.14 -22.86
N THR A 99 -16.37 -10.02 -23.28
CA THR A 99 -16.88 -11.09 -22.41
C THR A 99 -15.76 -12.03 -21.98
N ARG A 100 -14.93 -12.49 -22.93
CA ARG A 100 -13.83 -13.43 -22.66
C ARG A 100 -12.75 -12.78 -21.80
N GLU A 101 -12.33 -11.57 -22.19
CA GLU A 101 -11.16 -10.91 -21.62
C GLU A 101 -11.44 -10.19 -20.31
N VAL A 102 -12.70 -9.85 -20.02
CA VAL A 102 -13.13 -9.15 -18.81
C VAL A 102 -13.98 -10.05 -17.92
N THR A 103 -15.18 -10.41 -18.37
CA THR A 103 -16.15 -11.13 -17.54
C THR A 103 -15.67 -12.53 -17.18
N ASP A 104 -15.31 -13.34 -18.18
CA ASP A 104 -14.89 -14.73 -17.95
C ASP A 104 -13.49 -14.80 -17.35
N ALA A 105 -12.57 -13.95 -17.81
CA ALA A 105 -11.26 -13.82 -17.18
C ALA A 105 -11.37 -13.53 -15.68
N SER A 106 -12.34 -12.72 -15.24
CA SER A 106 -12.52 -12.41 -13.82
C SER A 106 -13.08 -13.55 -12.97
N LYS A 107 -13.59 -14.62 -13.58
CA LYS A 107 -14.05 -15.84 -12.90
C LYS A 107 -12.91 -16.84 -12.66
N ILE A 108 -11.81 -16.72 -13.40
CA ILE A 108 -10.68 -17.64 -13.28
C ILE A 108 -10.04 -17.43 -11.90
N ASN A 109 -10.00 -18.49 -11.10
CA ASN A 109 -9.30 -18.50 -9.81
C ASN A 109 -7.80 -18.70 -10.02
N GLU A 110 -6.99 -18.20 -9.08
CA GLU A 110 -5.60 -18.61 -9.01
C GLU A 110 -5.55 -20.04 -8.43
N GLU A 111 -4.63 -20.87 -8.94
CA GLU A 111 -4.55 -22.31 -8.60
C GLU A 111 -4.32 -22.57 -7.10
N GLU A 112 -3.85 -21.57 -6.35
CA GLU A 112 -3.58 -21.63 -4.90
C GLU A 112 -4.51 -20.73 -4.06
N ASP A 113 -5.61 -20.20 -4.63
CA ASP A 113 -6.57 -19.36 -3.89
C ASP A 113 -7.75 -20.21 -3.40
N ASP A 114 -7.65 -20.73 -2.16
CA ASP A 114 -8.72 -21.53 -1.53
C ASP A 114 -10.07 -20.78 -1.44
N ASP A 115 -10.03 -19.45 -1.43
CA ASP A 115 -11.22 -18.59 -1.31
C ASP A 115 -11.96 -18.35 -2.65
N GLU A 116 -11.51 -19.00 -3.73
CA GLU A 116 -12.05 -18.88 -5.10
C GLU A 116 -12.35 -17.42 -5.49
N LYS A 117 -11.45 -16.49 -5.14
CA LYS A 117 -11.75 -15.06 -5.17
C LYS A 117 -11.93 -14.50 -6.60
N GLY A 118 -11.61 -15.27 -7.64
CA GLY A 118 -11.55 -14.81 -9.03
C GLY A 118 -10.44 -13.80 -9.30
N THR A 119 -10.00 -13.73 -10.54
CA THR A 119 -9.00 -12.76 -10.99
C THR A 119 -9.59 -11.35 -10.99
N GLY A 120 -8.87 -10.38 -10.42
CA GLY A 120 -9.25 -8.97 -10.55
C GLY A 120 -9.01 -8.49 -11.98
N VAL A 121 -10.02 -7.90 -12.61
CA VAL A 121 -9.88 -7.33 -13.96
C VAL A 121 -10.28 -5.85 -13.94
N ILE A 122 -9.40 -4.99 -14.44
CA ILE A 122 -9.66 -3.54 -14.58
C ILE A 122 -9.79 -3.23 -16.07
N CYS A 123 -11.00 -2.85 -16.48
CA CYS A 123 -11.31 -2.44 -17.84
C CYS A 123 -11.28 -0.92 -17.97
N PHE A 124 -10.29 -0.42 -18.69
CA PHE A 124 -10.08 1.00 -18.96
C PHE A 124 -10.71 1.42 -20.28
N LEU A 125 -11.78 2.21 -20.19
CA LEU A 125 -12.45 2.81 -21.33
C LEU A 125 -11.86 4.19 -21.58
N TYR A 126 -11.34 4.39 -22.79
CA TYR A 126 -10.65 5.61 -23.20
C TYR A 126 -11.16 6.11 -24.56
N LYS A 127 -10.82 7.35 -24.90
CA LYS A 127 -10.96 7.89 -26.26
C LYS A 127 -9.70 8.64 -26.65
N ASP A 128 -9.25 8.42 -27.88
CA ASP A 128 -8.13 9.13 -28.47
C ASP A 128 -8.45 10.63 -28.56
N GLY A 129 -7.43 11.47 -28.39
CA GLY A 129 -7.57 12.93 -28.47
C GLY A 129 -8.17 13.59 -27.23
N ILE A 130 -8.60 12.83 -26.22
CA ILE A 130 -8.98 13.37 -24.91
C ILE A 130 -7.75 13.36 -23.99
N PRO A 131 -7.20 14.52 -23.57
CA PRO A 131 -5.95 14.57 -22.80
C PRO A 131 -5.95 13.76 -21.50
N ARG A 132 -7.08 13.72 -20.80
CA ARG A 132 -7.23 12.91 -19.57
C ARG A 132 -7.21 11.41 -19.83
N SER A 133 -7.64 10.95 -21.01
CA SER A 133 -7.47 9.53 -21.42
C SER A 133 -5.99 9.18 -21.51
N GLU A 134 -5.21 9.99 -22.23
CA GLU A 134 -3.77 9.77 -22.44
C GLU A 134 -3.01 9.72 -21.12
N ARG A 135 -3.22 10.73 -20.25
CA ARG A 135 -2.59 10.76 -18.91
C ARG A 135 -2.99 9.57 -18.05
N THR A 136 -4.25 9.15 -18.13
CA THR A 136 -4.72 7.97 -17.38
C THR A 136 -4.08 6.70 -17.91
N PHE A 137 -3.80 6.61 -19.21
CA PHE A 137 -3.11 5.46 -19.80
C PHE A 137 -1.74 5.24 -19.15
N GLU A 138 -0.98 6.31 -18.90
CA GLU A 138 0.33 6.23 -18.23
C GLU A 138 0.21 5.64 -16.82
N HIS A 139 -0.76 6.13 -16.03
CA HIS A 139 -1.03 5.58 -14.70
C HIS A 139 -1.44 4.10 -14.76
N ILE A 140 -2.30 3.73 -15.72
CA ILE A 140 -2.76 2.34 -15.86
C ILE A 140 -1.62 1.41 -16.28
N ARG A 141 -0.68 1.85 -17.13
CA ARG A 141 0.54 1.08 -17.44
C ARG A 141 1.42 0.87 -16.21
N ALA A 142 1.64 1.92 -15.41
CA ALA A 142 2.43 1.81 -14.19
C ALA A 142 1.78 0.86 -13.17
N LEU A 143 0.46 0.95 -13.00
CA LEU A 143 -0.30 0.04 -12.13
C LEU A 143 -0.27 -1.40 -12.64
N ALA A 144 -0.38 -1.62 -13.95
CA ALA A 144 -0.30 -2.96 -14.52
C ALA A 144 1.05 -3.63 -14.24
N ALA A 145 2.15 -2.88 -14.34
CA ALA A 145 3.49 -3.37 -14.00
C ALA A 145 3.64 -3.65 -12.50
N ARG A 146 3.05 -2.81 -11.64
CA ARG A 146 3.13 -2.95 -10.17
C ARG A 146 2.25 -4.08 -9.62
N TYR A 147 1.13 -4.39 -10.28
CA TYR A 147 0.15 -5.38 -9.82
C TYR A 147 -0.06 -6.49 -10.84
N PRO A 148 0.95 -7.35 -11.08
CA PRO A 148 0.89 -8.36 -12.13
C PRO A 148 -0.08 -9.52 -11.85
N ARG A 149 -0.70 -9.58 -10.65
CA ARG A 149 -1.84 -10.48 -10.36
C ARG A 149 -3.17 -9.97 -10.92
N THR A 150 -3.28 -8.66 -11.18
CA THR A 150 -4.50 -8.05 -11.71
C THR A 150 -4.39 -7.91 -13.22
N LYS A 151 -5.44 -8.27 -13.94
CA LYS A 151 -5.49 -8.09 -15.39
C LYS A 151 -5.95 -6.67 -15.71
N PHE A 152 -5.18 -5.95 -16.51
CA PHE A 152 -5.55 -4.63 -17.00
C PHE A 152 -5.85 -4.70 -18.49
N VAL A 153 -7.03 -4.27 -18.91
CA VAL A 153 -7.40 -4.20 -20.33
C VAL A 153 -7.79 -2.78 -20.72
N SER A 154 -7.62 -2.43 -21.99
CA SER A 154 -8.05 -1.15 -22.54
C SER A 154 -8.96 -1.33 -23.74
N ILE A 155 -10.03 -0.54 -23.82
CA ILE A 155 -10.97 -0.55 -24.94
C ILE A 155 -11.40 0.87 -25.28
N VAL A 156 -11.58 1.15 -26.57
CA VAL A 156 -12.14 2.43 -27.03
C VAL A 156 -13.57 2.54 -26.51
N GLY A 157 -13.88 3.63 -25.81
CA GLY A 157 -15.13 3.82 -25.07
C GLY A 157 -16.37 3.61 -25.94
N ASP A 158 -16.39 4.19 -27.14
CA ASP A 158 -17.51 4.08 -28.07
C ASP A 158 -17.66 2.68 -28.69
N LYS A 159 -16.57 1.90 -28.75
CA LYS A 159 -16.65 0.47 -29.14
C LYS A 159 -17.27 -0.36 -28.04
N CYS A 160 -17.08 0.01 -26.77
CA CYS A 160 -17.63 -0.71 -25.61
C CYS A 160 -19.10 -0.35 -25.35
N ILE A 161 -19.38 0.96 -25.32
CA ILE A 161 -20.68 1.55 -24.99
C ILE A 161 -21.02 2.55 -26.11
N PRO A 162 -22.04 2.28 -26.94
CA PRO A 162 -22.44 3.20 -28.00
C PRO A 162 -22.79 4.59 -27.45
N ASN A 163 -22.34 5.64 -28.13
CA ASN A 163 -22.59 7.04 -27.77
C ASN A 163 -22.15 7.41 -26.34
N LEU A 164 -21.02 6.87 -25.87
CA LEU A 164 -20.53 7.16 -24.52
C LEU A 164 -20.10 8.64 -24.42
N PRO A 165 -20.72 9.46 -23.55
CA PRO A 165 -20.38 10.87 -23.47
C PRO A 165 -18.92 11.08 -23.04
N ASP A 166 -18.24 12.00 -23.72
CA ASP A 166 -16.85 12.33 -23.42
C ASP A 166 -16.67 12.72 -21.97
N SER A 167 -17.66 13.41 -21.36
CA SER A 167 -17.66 13.79 -19.94
C SER A 167 -17.38 12.63 -18.99
N ARG A 168 -17.77 11.39 -19.33
CA ARG A 168 -17.57 10.18 -18.52
C ARG A 168 -16.23 9.48 -18.74
N ILE A 169 -15.50 9.81 -19.80
CA ILE A 169 -14.17 9.25 -20.12
C ILE A 169 -13.09 10.03 -19.38
N PRO A 170 -12.00 9.43 -18.90
CA PRO A 170 -11.78 8.00 -18.83
C PRO A 170 -12.66 7.34 -17.78
N MET A 171 -13.07 6.11 -18.08
CA MET A 171 -13.88 5.28 -17.19
C MET A 171 -13.13 3.98 -16.87
N LEU A 172 -13.16 3.56 -15.62
CA LEU A 172 -12.60 2.31 -15.15
C LEU A 172 -13.74 1.43 -14.63
N ILE A 173 -13.85 0.22 -15.14
CA ILE A 173 -14.82 -0.78 -14.66
C ILE A 173 -14.04 -1.94 -14.05
N ILE A 174 -14.30 -2.22 -12.79
CA ILE A 174 -13.57 -3.22 -12.00
C ILE A 174 -14.44 -4.45 -11.87
N TYR A 175 -13.93 -5.58 -12.35
CA TYR A 175 -14.59 -6.88 -12.34
C TYR A 175 -13.91 -7.84 -11.36
N ARG A 176 -14.73 -8.69 -10.73
CA ARG A 176 -14.28 -9.84 -9.95
C ARG A 176 -15.37 -10.90 -9.83
N LYS A 177 -15.04 -12.16 -10.07
CA LYS A 177 -15.98 -13.30 -10.11
C LYS A 177 -17.12 -13.14 -11.14
N GLY A 178 -16.85 -12.52 -12.28
CA GLY A 178 -17.85 -12.27 -13.32
C GLY A 178 -18.76 -11.07 -13.07
N GLU A 179 -18.59 -10.37 -11.94
CA GLU A 179 -19.45 -9.26 -11.53
C GLU A 179 -18.68 -7.94 -11.52
N ILE A 180 -19.39 -6.83 -11.80
CA ILE A 180 -18.87 -5.49 -11.59
C ILE A 180 -18.82 -5.21 -10.09
N ARG A 181 -17.63 -4.94 -9.57
CA ARG A 181 -17.41 -4.56 -8.16
C ARG A 181 -17.47 -3.06 -7.96
N ASN A 182 -16.96 -2.31 -8.91
CA ASN A 182 -16.94 -0.86 -8.84
C ASN A 182 -16.79 -0.26 -10.24
N GLN A 183 -17.23 0.99 -10.37
CA GLN A 183 -17.11 1.77 -11.58
C GLN A 183 -16.68 3.19 -11.23
N VAL A 184 -15.59 3.65 -11.83
CA VAL A 184 -15.09 5.01 -11.69
C VAL A 184 -15.28 5.73 -13.01
N ILE A 185 -15.95 6.88 -12.96
CA ILE A 185 -16.25 7.69 -14.15
C ILE A 185 -15.46 8.99 -14.10
N ALA A 186 -15.15 9.54 -15.28
CA ALA A 186 -14.50 10.83 -15.44
C ALA A 186 -13.20 10.98 -14.62
N TRP A 187 -12.37 9.93 -14.58
CA TRP A 187 -11.16 9.93 -13.77
C TRP A 187 -10.22 11.09 -14.17
N GLY A 188 -9.78 11.87 -13.18
CA GLY A 188 -8.95 13.05 -13.39
C GLY A 188 -9.68 14.27 -13.95
N SER A 189 -11.02 14.30 -13.93
CA SER A 189 -11.81 15.48 -14.34
C SER A 189 -11.85 16.57 -13.29
N ASP A 190 -11.85 16.20 -12.01
CA ASP A 190 -11.95 17.11 -10.87
C ASP A 190 -10.60 17.76 -10.53
N ARG A 191 -9.52 17.00 -10.68
CA ARG A 191 -8.14 17.42 -10.47
C ARG A 191 -7.19 16.49 -11.19
N GLU A 192 -6.01 16.98 -11.51
CA GLU A 192 -4.93 16.14 -11.99
C GLU A 192 -4.53 15.12 -10.91
N ARG A 193 -4.60 13.84 -11.27
CA ARG A 193 -4.15 12.74 -10.41
C ARG A 193 -2.68 12.51 -10.71
N ARG A 194 -1.86 12.41 -9.66
CA ARG A 194 -0.46 12.00 -9.79
C ARG A 194 -0.36 10.54 -9.36
N SER A 195 0.37 9.72 -10.10
CA SER A 195 0.89 8.48 -9.55
C SER A 195 1.85 8.85 -8.42
N GLU A 196 1.52 8.53 -7.17
CA GLU A 196 2.52 8.60 -6.10
C GLU A 196 3.66 7.65 -6.48
N GLY A 197 4.80 8.26 -6.82
CA GLY A 197 6.07 7.56 -6.91
C GLY A 197 6.42 7.00 -5.54
N ALA A 198 6.97 5.79 -5.54
CA ALA A 198 7.55 5.12 -4.38
C ALA A 198 8.30 6.11 -3.46
N TYR A 199 7.77 6.37 -2.27
CA TYR A 199 8.50 6.62 -1.01
C TYR A 199 7.47 7.03 0.05
N LEU A 200 7.25 6.14 1.00
CA LEU A 200 7.22 6.42 2.44
C LEU A 200 7.45 5.05 3.10
N ARG A 201 8.70 4.58 2.99
CA ARG A 201 9.27 3.81 4.11
C ARG A 201 9.44 4.86 5.21
N LEU A 202 8.62 4.76 6.24
CA LEU A 202 8.93 5.35 7.54
C LEU A 202 9.72 4.30 8.32
#